data_AF-A0A2S2P128-F1
#
_entry.id   AF-A0A2S2P128-F1
#
_cell.length_a   1.000
_cell.length_b   1.000
_cell.length_c   1.000
_cell.angle_alpha   90.00
_cell.angle_beta   90.00
_cell.angle_gamma   90.00
#
_symmetry.space_group_name_H-M   'P 1'
#
loop_
_entity.id
_entity.type
_entity.pdbx_description
1 polymer ?
#
loop_
_entity_poly.entity_id
_entity_poly.type
_entity_poly.pdbx_seq_one_letter_code
_entity_poly.pdbx_strand_id
1 'polypeptide(L)'
;RARVNLARAVYKQADIYLLDDPLSAVDTHVGKHLFEKCIKDYLKEKTCILITHQIQYLSSVDQIILMENANILAEGSYKELQSSGLDFTKLLKSSDETADSEIDDTKATTKNSVENSSSLSRQGSIGSISSSIDENKLNGTGAEPIEVAETRSSGNVSRSIYLSYISAGGNAFTISFLLFICIFTQMLGTAGDYWISYWVNLEDNFYRNTESKSTNISNFITHALFDTPMVISREFCVIMYSIINIAMLVVIFIRCAMFVSVLMSASINLHNNMFNAITRGTMYFFNTNQSGRILNRFAKDI
;
A
#
# COMPACT_ATOMS: atom_id res chain seq x y z
N ARG A 1 -22.06 -5.34 7.73
CA ARG A 1 -22.25 -5.16 6.28
C ARG A 1 -23.58 -5.76 5.79
N ALA A 2 -23.78 -7.09 5.80
CA ALA A 2 -24.99 -7.76 5.28
C ALA A 2 -26.33 -7.07 5.63
N ARG A 3 -26.61 -6.83 6.92
CA ARG A 3 -27.84 -6.13 7.39
C ARG A 3 -28.10 -4.77 6.71
N VAL A 4 -27.04 -4.00 6.41
CA VAL A 4 -27.13 -2.70 5.73
C VAL A 4 -27.44 -2.86 4.24
N ASN A 5 -26.88 -3.90 3.59
CA ASN A 5 -27.17 -4.19 2.19
C ASN A 5 -28.63 -4.65 2.02
N LEU A 6 -29.14 -5.50 2.92
CA LEU A 6 -30.54 -5.91 2.92
C LEU A 6 -31.47 -4.73 3.18
N ALA A 7 -31.18 -3.88 4.17
CA ALA A 7 -31.96 -2.66 4.42
C ALA A 7 -32.00 -1.73 3.19
N ARG A 8 -30.87 -1.57 2.48
CA ARG A 8 -30.80 -0.81 1.22
C ARG A 8 -31.62 -1.44 0.09
N ALA A 9 -31.71 -2.77 0.02
CA ALA A 9 -32.55 -3.46 -0.96
C ALA A 9 -34.04 -3.23 -0.65
N VAL A 10 -34.46 -3.51 0.58
CA VAL A 10 -35.85 -3.37 1.06
C VAL A 10 -36.35 -1.93 0.94
N TYR A 11 -35.53 -0.93 1.27
CA TYR A 11 -35.86 0.49 1.13
C TYR A 11 -36.11 0.93 -0.32
N LYS A 12 -35.64 0.18 -1.33
CA LYS A 12 -35.79 0.52 -2.75
C LYS A 12 -37.21 0.31 -3.29
N GLN A 13 -38.08 -0.43 -2.57
CA GLN A 13 -39.46 -0.73 -2.99
C GLN A 13 -39.57 -1.32 -4.41
N ALA A 14 -38.80 -2.38 -4.68
CA ALA A 14 -38.90 -3.15 -5.92
C ALA A 14 -40.12 -4.09 -5.93
N ASP A 15 -40.49 -4.58 -7.12
CA ASP A 15 -41.49 -5.64 -7.29
C ASP A 15 -40.90 -7.06 -7.16
N ILE A 16 -39.62 -7.21 -7.52
CA ILE A 16 -38.85 -8.46 -7.43
C ILE A 16 -37.60 -8.20 -6.59
N TYR A 17 -37.36 -9.06 -5.61
CA TYR A 17 -36.17 -9.08 -4.77
C TYR A 17 -35.35 -10.34 -5.07
N LEU A 18 -34.07 -10.14 -5.38
CA LEU A 18 -33.09 -11.21 -5.50
C LEU A 18 -32.15 -11.08 -4.28
N LEU A 19 -32.17 -12.07 -3.41
CA LEU A 19 -31.42 -12.07 -2.15
C LEU A 19 -30.39 -13.21 -2.16
N ASP A 20 -29.12 -12.85 -2.35
CA ASP A 20 -27.98 -13.77 -2.35
C ASP A 20 -27.39 -13.89 -0.92
N ASP A 21 -27.63 -15.05 -0.30
CA ASP A 21 -27.28 -15.47 1.06
C ASP A 21 -27.28 -14.36 2.15
N PRO A 22 -28.37 -13.59 2.32
CA PRO A 22 -28.40 -12.39 3.16
C PRO A 22 -28.27 -12.66 4.67
N LEU A 23 -28.41 -13.92 5.11
CA LEU A 23 -28.50 -14.32 6.53
C LEU A 23 -27.22 -14.99 7.07
N SER A 24 -26.28 -15.41 6.23
CA SER A 24 -25.11 -16.19 6.70
C SER A 24 -24.12 -15.40 7.56
N ALA A 25 -23.98 -14.10 7.31
CA ALA A 25 -23.17 -13.20 8.13
C ALA A 25 -23.96 -12.58 9.32
N VAL A 26 -24.93 -13.32 9.87
CA VAL A 26 -25.86 -12.88 10.92
C VAL A 26 -26.13 -14.03 11.91
N ASP A 27 -26.14 -13.73 13.19
CA ASP A 27 -26.40 -14.66 14.29
C ASP A 27 -27.78 -15.32 14.15
N THR A 28 -27.92 -16.62 14.45
CA THR A 28 -29.12 -17.43 14.15
C THR A 28 -30.44 -16.80 14.65
N HIS A 29 -30.46 -16.24 15.85
CA HIS A 29 -31.62 -15.54 16.41
C HIS A 29 -31.99 -14.27 15.62
N VAL A 30 -30.99 -13.48 15.24
CA VAL A 30 -31.18 -12.25 14.43
C VAL A 30 -31.55 -12.61 12.99
N GLY A 31 -30.99 -13.69 12.44
CA GLY A 31 -31.35 -14.25 11.15
C GLY A 31 -32.82 -14.71 11.11
N LYS A 32 -33.28 -15.41 12.14
CA LYS A 32 -34.69 -15.80 12.30
C LYS A 32 -35.62 -14.59 12.38
N HIS A 33 -35.31 -13.62 13.24
CA HIS A 33 -36.10 -12.38 13.34
C HIS A 33 -36.16 -11.64 12.00
N LEU A 34 -35.05 -11.60 11.25
CA LEU A 34 -34.94 -10.93 9.95
C LEU A 34 -35.72 -11.68 8.86
N PHE A 35 -35.67 -13.01 8.84
CA PHE A 35 -36.47 -13.85 7.96
C PHE A 35 -37.97 -13.66 8.23
N GLU A 36 -38.41 -13.78 9.49
CA GLU A 36 -39.82 -13.62 9.87
C GLU A 36 -40.33 -12.20 9.60
N LYS A 37 -39.68 -11.17 10.15
CA LYS A 37 -40.21 -9.80 10.10
C LYS A 37 -39.95 -9.06 8.79
N CYS A 38 -38.88 -9.38 8.06
CA CYS A 38 -38.55 -8.69 6.82
C CYS A 38 -38.90 -9.50 5.57
N ILE A 39 -38.51 -10.78 5.50
CA ILE A 39 -38.71 -11.60 4.30
C ILE A 39 -40.15 -12.14 4.23
N LYS A 40 -40.70 -12.60 5.35
CA LYS A 40 -42.03 -13.22 5.40
C LYS A 40 -43.19 -12.25 5.69
N ASP A 41 -43.02 -11.32 6.63
CA ASP A 41 -44.06 -10.33 6.96
C ASP A 41 -44.03 -9.12 6.01
N TYR A 42 -42.90 -8.41 5.88
CA TYR A 42 -42.83 -7.13 5.13
C TYR A 42 -42.82 -7.32 3.61
N LEU A 43 -42.07 -8.30 3.08
CA LEU A 43 -41.99 -8.56 1.63
C LEU A 43 -43.12 -9.46 1.10
N LYS A 44 -44.13 -9.79 1.91
CA LYS A 44 -45.21 -10.74 1.60
C LYS A 44 -45.94 -10.53 0.27
N GLU A 45 -46.10 -9.27 -0.15
CA GLU A 45 -46.82 -8.91 -1.39
C GLU A 45 -45.89 -8.78 -2.62
N LYS A 46 -44.60 -9.13 -2.49
CA LYS A 46 -43.56 -8.97 -3.52
C LYS A 46 -42.87 -10.29 -3.83
N THR A 47 -42.41 -10.46 -5.06
CA THR A 47 -41.71 -11.68 -5.48
C THR A 47 -40.32 -11.70 -4.86
N CYS A 48 -40.07 -12.58 -3.89
CA CYS A 48 -38.77 -12.71 -3.23
C CYS A 48 -38.10 -14.05 -3.57
N ILE A 49 -36.98 -13.99 -4.30
CA ILE A 49 -36.12 -15.13 -4.57
C ILE A 49 -34.96 -15.09 -3.57
N LEU A 50 -34.93 -16.06 -2.65
CA LEU A 50 -33.90 -16.23 -1.64
C LEU A 50 -32.96 -17.38 -2.01
N ILE A 51 -31.71 -17.06 -2.31
CA ILE A 51 -30.62 -18.03 -2.43
C ILE A 51 -30.00 -18.14 -1.04
N THR A 52 -29.91 -19.35 -0.48
CA THR A 52 -29.21 -19.57 0.79
C THR A 52 -28.76 -21.01 0.94
N HIS A 53 -27.70 -21.23 1.72
CA HIS A 53 -27.26 -22.55 2.16
C HIS A 53 -28.00 -23.02 3.43
N GLN A 54 -28.76 -22.14 4.09
CA GLN A 54 -29.31 -22.37 5.44
C GLN A 54 -30.65 -23.11 5.40
N ILE A 55 -30.58 -24.45 5.39
CA ILE A 55 -31.71 -25.39 5.23
C ILE A 55 -32.88 -25.12 6.19
N GLN A 56 -32.63 -24.61 7.40
CA GLN A 56 -33.63 -24.30 8.41
C GLN A 56 -34.81 -23.43 7.91
N TYR A 57 -34.56 -22.51 6.95
CA TYR A 57 -35.60 -21.62 6.40
C TYR A 57 -36.45 -22.25 5.30
N LEU A 58 -35.97 -23.35 4.68
CA LEU A 58 -36.67 -24.04 3.58
C LEU A 58 -38.02 -24.63 4.03
N SER A 59 -38.19 -24.88 5.32
CA SER A 59 -39.46 -25.27 5.95
C SER A 59 -40.60 -24.25 5.78
N SER A 60 -40.27 -23.00 5.44
CA SER A 60 -41.14 -21.83 5.59
C SER A 60 -41.33 -20.99 4.32
N VAL A 61 -40.83 -21.48 3.17
CA VAL A 61 -40.97 -20.87 1.83
C VAL A 61 -41.98 -21.66 0.99
N ASP A 62 -42.61 -21.00 0.02
CA ASP A 62 -43.70 -21.58 -0.78
C ASP A 62 -43.19 -22.59 -1.83
N GLN A 63 -42.04 -22.31 -2.44
CA GLN A 63 -41.40 -23.15 -3.47
C GLN A 63 -39.88 -23.16 -3.28
N ILE A 64 -39.26 -24.32 -3.53
CA ILE A 64 -37.83 -24.57 -3.49
C ILE A 64 -37.38 -25.05 -4.86
N ILE A 65 -36.21 -24.58 -5.31
CA ILE A 65 -35.52 -25.06 -6.52
C ILE A 65 -34.14 -25.54 -6.07
N LEU A 66 -33.85 -26.83 -6.24
CA LEU A 66 -32.56 -27.44 -5.93
C LEU A 66 -31.73 -27.52 -7.21
N MET A 67 -30.54 -26.93 -7.21
CA MET A 67 -29.63 -26.91 -8.35
C MET A 67 -28.34 -27.67 -8.04
N GLU A 68 -27.87 -28.47 -9.00
CA GLU A 68 -26.60 -29.19 -8.93
C GLU A 68 -25.88 -29.10 -10.28
N ASN A 69 -24.58 -28.76 -10.27
CA ASN A 69 -23.76 -28.67 -11.49
C ASN A 69 -24.40 -27.82 -12.61
N ALA A 70 -25.02 -26.69 -12.23
CA ALA A 70 -25.79 -25.77 -13.06
C ALA A 70 -27.08 -26.34 -13.71
N ASN A 71 -27.49 -27.56 -13.39
CA ASN A 71 -28.79 -28.13 -13.75
C ASN A 71 -29.78 -27.99 -12.59
N ILE A 72 -31.08 -27.98 -12.88
CA ILE A 72 -32.13 -28.10 -11.86
C ILE A 72 -32.32 -29.59 -11.57
N LEU A 73 -32.06 -30.00 -10.33
CA LEU A 73 -32.20 -31.39 -9.87
C LEU A 73 -33.64 -31.67 -9.41
N ALA A 74 -34.28 -30.72 -8.74
CA ALA A 74 -35.67 -30.82 -8.29
C ALA A 74 -36.31 -29.45 -8.07
N GLU A 75 -37.63 -29.38 -8.20
CA GLU A 75 -38.47 -28.19 -7.99
C GLU A 75 -39.76 -28.62 -7.28
N GLY A 76 -40.22 -27.86 -6.28
CA GLY A 76 -41.48 -28.13 -5.57
C GLY A 76 -41.52 -27.53 -4.17
N SER A 77 -42.59 -27.81 -3.41
CA SER A 77 -42.66 -27.45 -1.99
C SER A 77 -41.81 -28.37 -1.12
N TYR A 78 -41.49 -27.93 0.11
CA TYR A 78 -40.73 -28.72 1.09
C TYR A 78 -41.27 -30.14 1.29
N LYS A 79 -42.60 -30.31 1.30
CA LYS A 79 -43.25 -31.62 1.52
C LYS A 79 -43.12 -32.55 0.33
N GLU A 80 -43.22 -32.02 -0.88
CA GLU A 80 -43.07 -32.79 -2.12
C GLU A 80 -41.62 -33.27 -2.26
N LEU A 81 -40.65 -32.38 -2.02
CA LEU A 81 -39.22 -32.71 -2.02
C LEU A 81 -38.81 -33.68 -0.90
N GLN A 82 -39.47 -33.60 0.27
CA GLN A 82 -39.29 -34.59 1.34
C GLN A 82 -39.87 -35.97 0.94
N SER A 83 -40.98 -35.99 0.19
CA SER A 83 -41.65 -37.23 -0.24
C SER A 83 -40.99 -37.93 -1.43
N SER A 84 -40.26 -37.21 -2.29
CA SER A 84 -39.61 -37.77 -3.48
C SER A 84 -38.35 -38.58 -3.18
N GLY A 85 -37.81 -38.51 -1.95
CA GLY A 85 -36.71 -39.35 -1.47
C GLY A 85 -35.33 -39.04 -2.07
N LEU A 86 -35.23 -38.02 -2.94
CA LEU A 86 -33.98 -37.56 -3.55
C LEU A 86 -33.04 -36.90 -2.50
N ASP A 87 -31.85 -36.50 -2.94
CA ASP A 87 -30.68 -36.14 -2.11
C ASP A 87 -30.88 -35.09 -1.01
N PHE A 88 -31.99 -34.33 -1.06
CA PHE A 88 -32.49 -33.48 0.03
C PHE A 88 -32.41 -34.16 1.41
N THR A 89 -32.70 -35.46 1.49
CA THR A 89 -32.66 -36.23 2.75
C THR A 89 -31.25 -36.50 3.29
N LYS A 90 -30.20 -36.45 2.46
CA LYS A 90 -28.81 -36.54 2.92
C LYS A 90 -28.32 -35.20 3.49
N LEU A 91 -28.66 -34.10 2.80
CA LEU A 91 -28.32 -32.73 3.22
C LEU A 91 -29.01 -32.34 4.54
N LEU A 92 -30.25 -32.79 4.75
CA LEU A 92 -30.95 -32.71 6.03
C LEU A 92 -30.19 -33.46 7.14
N LYS A 93 -29.89 -34.74 6.94
CA LYS A 93 -29.17 -35.56 7.94
C LYS A 93 -27.82 -34.99 8.34
N SER A 94 -27.02 -34.52 7.38
CA SER A 94 -25.73 -33.86 7.68
C SER A 94 -25.87 -32.53 8.44
N SER A 95 -27.08 -31.96 8.52
CA SER A 95 -27.40 -30.79 9.32
C SER A 95 -27.90 -31.19 10.71
N ASP A 96 -28.84 -32.15 10.77
CA ASP A 96 -29.42 -32.64 12.03
C ASP A 96 -28.36 -33.30 12.94
N GLU A 97 -27.38 -34.02 12.38
CA GLU A 97 -26.23 -34.58 13.11
C GLU A 97 -25.35 -33.50 13.77
N THR A 98 -25.41 -32.24 13.32
CA THR A 98 -24.73 -31.10 13.96
C THR A 98 -25.57 -30.36 15.01
N ALA A 99 -26.84 -30.74 15.19
CA ALA A 99 -27.75 -30.17 16.17
C ALA A 99 -27.93 -31.08 17.41
N ASP A 100 -28.23 -32.36 17.22
CA ASP A 100 -28.63 -33.28 18.29
C ASP A 100 -27.47 -34.18 18.77
N SER A 101 -26.36 -33.55 19.20
CA SER A 101 -25.17 -34.25 19.73
C SER A 101 -25.04 -34.25 21.27
N GLU A 102 -26.14 -34.02 22.02
CA GLU A 102 -26.18 -34.19 23.49
C GLU A 102 -27.50 -34.86 23.97
N ILE A 103 -27.41 -35.97 24.75
CA ILE A 103 -28.48 -36.65 25.56
C ILE A 103 -29.50 -37.51 24.72
N ASP A 104 -29.97 -38.76 25.03
CA ASP A 104 -29.78 -39.87 26.02
C ASP A 104 -30.05 -41.24 25.28
N ASP A 105 -30.23 -42.49 25.76
CA ASP A 105 -30.36 -43.22 27.05
C ASP A 105 -29.46 -44.49 27.04
N THR A 106 -29.28 -45.09 28.21
CA THR A 106 -28.49 -46.29 28.52
C THR A 106 -29.23 -47.61 28.20
N LYS A 107 -28.51 -48.70 27.82
CA LYS A 107 -28.63 -50.09 28.38
C LYS A 107 -27.92 -51.20 27.56
N ALA A 108 -26.91 -51.88 28.15
CA ALA A 108 -26.62 -53.32 27.94
C ALA A 108 -25.58 -53.93 28.95
N THR A 109 -26.05 -54.30 30.14
CA THR A 109 -25.72 -55.57 30.86
C THR A 109 -24.25 -56.02 31.13
N THR A 110 -23.84 -55.91 32.42
CA THR A 110 -22.77 -56.68 33.14
C THR A 110 -21.29 -56.47 32.76
N LYS A 111 -20.29 -56.58 33.67
CA LYS A 111 -20.23 -57.15 35.05
C LYS A 111 -19.04 -56.54 35.86
N ASN A 112 -19.22 -56.34 37.18
CA ASN A 112 -18.17 -56.07 38.21
C ASN A 112 -17.37 -54.73 38.04
N SER A 113 -16.96 -53.96 39.07
CA SER A 113 -16.85 -54.18 40.52
C SER A 113 -16.74 -52.87 41.35
N VAL A 114 -17.31 -52.87 42.57
CA VAL A 114 -16.78 -52.29 43.83
C VAL A 114 -16.58 -50.74 43.97
N GLU A 115 -17.48 -50.16 44.77
CA GLU A 115 -17.30 -49.09 45.80
C GLU A 115 -17.30 -47.55 45.53
N ASN A 116 -18.17 -46.91 46.33
CA ASN A 116 -17.96 -45.69 47.15
C ASN A 116 -17.64 -44.31 46.52
N SER A 117 -18.70 -43.52 46.31
CA SER A 117 -18.89 -42.25 47.03
C SER A 117 -20.37 -41.82 47.02
N SER A 118 -20.80 -40.94 47.94
CA SER A 118 -22.22 -40.74 48.28
C SER A 118 -22.68 -39.28 48.35
N SER A 119 -23.88 -39.01 47.81
CA SER A 119 -24.73 -37.83 48.07
C SER A 119 -24.17 -36.44 47.63
N LEU A 120 -24.97 -35.39 47.40
CA LEU A 120 -26.39 -35.13 47.69
C LEU A 120 -27.24 -34.80 46.44
N SER A 121 -28.56 -34.73 46.67
CA SER A 121 -29.62 -34.37 45.74
C SER A 121 -29.50 -32.98 45.10
N ARG A 122 -29.88 -32.89 43.82
CA ARG A 122 -30.39 -31.63 43.23
C ARG A 122 -31.82 -31.39 43.72
N GLN A 123 -32.12 -30.19 44.21
CA GLN A 123 -33.47 -29.67 44.34
C GLN A 123 -33.43 -28.16 44.03
N GLY A 124 -34.29 -27.69 43.13
CA GLY A 124 -34.25 -26.29 42.65
C GLY A 124 -35.24 -25.37 43.36
N SER A 125 -35.06 -24.07 43.18
CA SER A 125 -36.01 -23.01 43.55
C SER A 125 -36.10 -21.96 42.44
N ILE A 126 -37.30 -21.39 42.26
CA ILE A 126 -37.60 -20.34 41.27
C ILE A 126 -37.86 -19.03 42.00
N GLY A 127 -37.41 -17.91 41.41
CA GLY A 127 -37.58 -16.53 41.90
C GLY A 127 -36.22 -15.81 41.88
N SER A 128 -35.99 -14.78 41.05
CA SER A 128 -36.50 -13.39 41.15
C SER A 128 -36.09 -12.74 42.49
N ILE A 129 -35.60 -11.50 42.54
CA ILE A 129 -36.08 -10.25 41.90
C ILE A 129 -34.90 -9.27 41.66
N SER A 130 -34.99 -8.44 40.62
CA SER A 130 -34.30 -7.15 40.39
C SER A 130 -32.77 -7.04 40.55
N SER A 131 -32.12 -6.71 39.43
CA SER A 131 -31.29 -5.49 39.40
C SER A 131 -31.69 -4.63 38.20
N SER A 132 -32.16 -3.40 38.46
CA SER A 132 -32.53 -2.44 37.42
C SER A 132 -31.27 -1.81 36.82
N ILE A 133 -31.01 -2.07 35.53
CA ILE A 133 -30.00 -1.37 34.74
C ILE A 133 -30.75 -0.48 33.76
N ASP A 134 -30.51 0.84 33.82
CA ASP A 134 -31.22 1.83 33.00
C ASP A 134 -31.03 1.58 31.50
N GLU A 135 -32.15 1.43 30.78
CA GLU A 135 -32.22 1.09 29.36
C GLU A 135 -31.76 2.25 28.42
N ASN A 136 -31.24 3.34 28.99
CA ASN A 136 -30.98 4.62 28.32
C ASN A 136 -29.50 4.94 28.07
N LYS A 137 -28.59 3.94 28.10
CA LYS A 137 -27.13 4.15 27.91
C LYS A 137 -26.45 3.31 26.82
N LEU A 138 -27.22 2.75 25.88
CA LEU A 138 -26.67 2.04 24.71
C LEU A 138 -26.54 2.88 23.42
N ASN A 139 -26.90 4.18 23.46
CA ASN A 139 -26.49 5.15 22.44
C ASN A 139 -25.05 5.65 22.72
N GLY A 140 -24.09 4.73 22.63
CA GLY A 140 -22.67 4.94 22.96
C GLY A 140 -21.75 4.44 21.85
N THR A 141 -21.95 4.96 20.64
CA THR A 141 -21.12 4.78 19.42
C THR A 141 -19.95 3.79 19.52
N GLY A 142 -20.09 2.63 18.85
CA GLY A 142 -18.92 1.93 18.32
C GLY A 142 -18.26 2.83 17.29
N ALA A 143 -17.30 3.65 17.74
CA ALA A 143 -16.75 4.73 16.94
C ALA A 143 -16.01 4.16 15.72
N GLU A 144 -16.43 4.57 14.52
CA GLU A 144 -15.60 4.41 13.32
C GLU A 144 -14.25 5.10 13.56
N PRO A 145 -13.12 4.54 13.09
CA PRO A 145 -11.81 5.09 13.36
C PRO A 145 -11.74 6.52 12.84
N ILE A 146 -11.67 7.48 13.77
CA ILE A 146 -11.78 8.92 13.47
C ILE A 146 -10.72 9.29 12.42
N GLU A 147 -11.16 9.66 11.22
CA GLU A 147 -10.26 9.97 10.12
C GLU A 147 -9.45 11.23 10.43
N VAL A 148 -8.22 11.04 10.89
CA VAL A 148 -7.28 12.14 11.11
C VAL A 148 -6.94 12.75 9.75
N ALA A 149 -7.36 14.00 9.53
CA ALA A 149 -6.91 14.78 8.38
C ALA A 149 -5.40 15.03 8.49
N GLU A 150 -4.66 14.88 7.38
CA GLU A 150 -3.20 15.02 7.41
C GLU A 150 -2.80 16.43 7.88
N THR A 151 -2.09 16.51 9.01
CA THR A 151 -1.62 17.77 9.60
C THR A 151 -0.47 18.34 8.79
N ARG A 152 -0.80 19.03 7.69
CA ARG A 152 0.17 19.71 6.82
C ARG A 152 0.89 20.82 7.60
N SER A 153 2.19 20.66 7.80
CA SER A 153 3.05 21.73 8.31
C SER A 153 3.19 22.84 7.27
N SER A 154 2.63 24.01 7.58
CA SER A 154 2.77 25.23 6.79
C SER A 154 3.90 26.08 7.35
N GLY A 155 5.01 26.20 6.61
CA GLY A 155 6.20 26.93 7.03
C GLY A 155 7.38 26.72 6.08
N ASN A 156 8.54 27.24 6.45
CA ASN A 156 9.77 27.02 5.69
C ASN A 156 10.36 25.61 5.97
N VAL A 157 10.99 24.99 4.98
CA VAL A 157 11.51 23.63 5.09
C VAL A 157 12.76 23.61 5.97
N SER A 158 12.77 22.76 7.01
CA SER A 158 13.93 22.62 7.89
C SER A 158 15.18 22.14 7.14
N ARG A 159 16.34 22.73 7.46
CA ARG A 159 17.65 22.26 6.96
C ARG A 159 17.92 20.80 7.30
N SER A 160 17.34 20.26 8.37
CA SER A 160 17.44 18.83 8.70
C SER A 160 16.83 17.92 7.63
N ILE A 161 15.78 18.35 6.94
CA ILE A 161 15.12 17.53 5.89
C ILE A 161 16.05 17.39 4.68
N TYR A 162 16.69 18.47 4.25
CA TYR A 162 17.71 18.44 3.19
C TYR A 162 18.91 17.58 3.57
N LEU A 163 19.39 17.67 4.82
CA LEU A 163 20.49 16.83 5.32
C LEU A 163 20.10 15.35 5.39
N SER A 164 18.88 15.01 5.80
CA SER A 164 18.37 13.63 5.78
C SER A 164 18.26 13.07 4.36
N TYR A 165 17.80 13.87 3.39
CA TYR A 165 17.76 13.45 1.99
C TYR A 165 19.16 13.21 1.41
N ILE A 166 20.10 14.13 1.67
CA ILE A 166 21.51 13.97 1.25
C ILE A 166 22.12 12.73 1.91
N SER A 167 21.88 12.50 3.20
CA SER A 167 22.35 11.32 3.93
C SER A 167 21.72 10.01 3.46
N ALA A 168 20.52 10.03 2.86
CA ALA A 168 19.94 8.85 2.21
C ALA A 168 20.67 8.50 0.90
N GLY A 169 21.36 9.45 0.27
CA GLY A 169 22.13 9.27 -0.97
C GLY A 169 23.34 8.33 -0.86
N GLY A 170 23.69 7.88 0.35
CA GLY A 170 24.68 6.82 0.58
C GLY A 170 25.72 7.21 1.64
N ASN A 171 26.87 6.54 1.60
CA ASN A 171 27.96 6.79 2.54
C ASN A 171 28.46 8.23 2.45
N ALA A 172 28.81 8.82 3.61
CA ALA A 172 29.37 10.18 3.69
C ALA A 172 30.61 10.38 2.79
N PHE A 173 31.39 9.32 2.55
CA PHE A 173 32.49 9.32 1.58
C PHE A 173 32.02 9.60 0.15
N THR A 174 30.97 8.92 -0.33
CA THR A 174 30.41 9.10 -1.68
C THR A 174 29.86 10.53 -1.86
N ILE A 175 29.21 11.07 -0.83
CA ILE A 175 28.66 12.44 -0.83
C ILE A 175 29.80 13.47 -0.84
N SER A 176 30.85 13.26 -0.03
CA SER A 176 32.05 14.10 -0.02
C SER A 176 32.80 14.07 -1.36
N PHE A 177 32.89 12.89 -1.99
CA PHE A 177 33.50 12.73 -3.31
C PHE A 177 32.67 13.40 -4.42
N LEU A 178 31.34 13.34 -4.35
CA LEU A 178 30.45 14.08 -5.26
C LEU A 178 30.63 15.61 -5.12
N LEU A 179 30.80 16.11 -3.89
CA LEU A 179 31.09 17.52 -3.63
C LEU A 179 32.49 17.90 -4.17
N PHE A 180 33.50 17.06 -3.96
CA PHE A 180 34.84 17.25 -4.50
C PHE A 180 34.86 17.29 -6.03
N ILE A 181 34.25 16.33 -6.73
CA ILE A 181 34.25 16.30 -8.21
C ILE A 181 33.47 17.48 -8.80
N CYS A 182 32.42 17.97 -8.13
CA CYS A 182 31.74 19.20 -8.52
C CYS A 182 32.65 20.44 -8.42
N ILE A 183 33.38 20.62 -7.31
CA ILE A 183 34.36 21.71 -7.16
C ILE A 183 35.48 21.58 -8.19
N PHE A 184 36.02 20.37 -8.38
CA PHE A 184 37.07 20.10 -9.37
C PHE A 184 36.62 20.41 -10.81
N THR A 185 35.37 20.08 -11.16
CA THR A 185 34.79 20.42 -12.47
C THR A 185 34.72 21.94 -12.67
N GLN A 186 34.33 22.69 -11.63
CA GLN A 186 34.29 24.16 -11.69
C GLN A 186 35.70 24.76 -11.83
N MET A 187 36.69 24.22 -11.12
CA MET A 187 38.09 24.65 -11.24
C MET A 187 38.65 24.36 -12.63
N LEU A 188 38.34 23.21 -13.24
CA LEU A 188 38.75 22.90 -14.62
C LEU A 188 38.11 23.85 -15.65
N GLY A 189 36.83 24.19 -15.50
CA GLY A 189 36.17 25.18 -16.36
C GLY A 189 36.86 26.54 -16.29
N THR A 190 37.02 27.08 -15.07
CA THR A 190 37.69 28.37 -14.87
C THR A 190 39.18 28.35 -15.27
N ALA A 191 39.87 27.21 -15.19
CA ALA A 191 41.21 27.05 -15.75
C ALA A 191 41.23 27.08 -17.29
N GLY A 192 40.18 26.55 -17.95
CA GLY A 192 39.97 26.70 -19.40
C GLY A 192 39.74 28.16 -19.80
N ASP A 193 38.85 28.87 -19.08
CA ASP A 193 38.56 30.29 -19.29
C ASP A 193 39.82 31.17 -19.09
N TYR A 194 40.64 30.84 -18.10
CA TYR A 194 41.93 31.48 -17.88
C TYR A 194 42.95 31.17 -18.99
N TRP A 195 43.01 29.92 -19.48
CA TRP A 195 43.93 29.53 -20.55
C TRP A 195 43.62 30.23 -21.88
N ILE A 196 42.34 30.35 -22.27
CA ILE A 196 41.98 31.12 -23.48
C ILE A 196 42.30 32.61 -23.30
N SER A 197 42.07 33.18 -22.11
CA SER A 197 42.44 34.57 -21.80
C SER A 197 43.96 34.81 -21.90
N TYR A 198 44.77 33.87 -21.41
CA TYR A 198 46.23 33.92 -21.51
C TYR A 198 46.70 33.80 -22.97
N TRP A 199 46.16 32.84 -23.75
CA TRP A 199 46.52 32.68 -25.16
C TRP A 199 46.14 33.91 -26.01
N VAL A 200 44.96 34.50 -25.82
CA VAL A 200 44.55 35.72 -26.54
C VAL A 200 45.50 36.89 -26.23
N ASN A 201 45.91 37.08 -24.97
CA ASN A 201 46.89 38.12 -24.63
C ASN A 201 48.28 37.84 -25.23
N LEU A 202 48.70 36.57 -25.26
CA LEU A 202 49.95 36.15 -25.88
C LEU A 202 49.95 36.45 -27.40
N GLU A 203 48.87 36.15 -28.12
CA GLU A 203 48.75 36.41 -29.57
C GLU A 203 48.71 37.93 -29.89
N ASP A 204 48.01 38.77 -29.10
CA ASP A 204 48.01 40.24 -29.25
C ASP A 204 49.43 40.84 -29.15
N ASN A 205 50.20 40.38 -28.15
CA ASN A 205 51.58 40.82 -27.96
C ASN A 205 52.47 40.42 -29.16
N PHE A 206 52.28 39.24 -29.76
CA PHE A 206 53.01 38.85 -30.97
C PHE A 206 52.62 39.67 -32.21
N TYR A 207 51.33 39.98 -32.38
CA TYR A 207 50.86 40.82 -33.49
C TYR A 207 51.50 42.22 -33.44
N ARG A 208 51.37 42.92 -32.30
CA ARG A 208 51.84 44.30 -32.10
C ARG A 208 53.36 44.45 -32.16
N ASN A 209 54.10 43.44 -31.69
CA ASN A 209 55.56 43.39 -31.76
C ASN A 209 56.05 43.08 -33.19
N THR A 210 55.27 42.36 -34.00
CA THR A 210 55.56 42.13 -35.43
C THR A 210 55.36 43.41 -36.24
N GLU A 211 54.26 44.13 -36.03
CA GLU A 211 53.98 45.43 -36.65
C GLU A 211 55.10 46.44 -36.35
N SER A 212 55.50 46.55 -35.08
CA SER A 212 56.56 47.45 -34.60
C SER A 212 57.96 47.11 -35.12
N LYS A 213 58.23 45.85 -35.51
CA LYS A 213 59.55 45.43 -36.03
C LYS A 213 59.76 45.77 -37.52
N SER A 214 58.69 46.09 -38.26
CA SER A 214 58.75 46.39 -39.70
C SER A 214 59.66 47.59 -40.07
N THR A 215 59.93 48.51 -39.15
CA THR A 215 60.72 49.74 -39.38
C THR A 215 62.23 49.61 -39.11
N ASN A 216 62.70 48.53 -38.45
CA ASN A 216 64.08 48.45 -37.92
C ASN A 216 64.85 47.20 -38.41
N ILE A 217 64.94 47.05 -39.74
CA ILE A 217 65.48 45.87 -40.43
C ILE A 217 66.95 45.55 -40.06
N SER A 218 67.77 46.56 -39.74
CA SER A 218 69.21 46.39 -39.45
C SER A 218 69.53 45.63 -38.16
N ASN A 219 68.71 45.74 -37.12
CA ASN A 219 68.95 45.10 -35.82
C ASN A 219 68.39 43.66 -35.73
N PHE A 220 67.72 43.20 -36.79
CA PHE A 220 66.97 41.94 -36.82
C PHE A 220 67.87 40.70 -36.65
N ILE A 221 68.99 40.64 -37.38
CA ILE A 221 69.86 39.45 -37.44
C ILE A 221 70.50 39.15 -36.07
N THR A 222 70.88 40.18 -35.32
CA THR A 222 71.61 40.02 -34.05
C THR A 222 70.70 39.55 -32.91
N HIS A 223 69.46 40.04 -32.83
CA HIS A 223 68.51 39.60 -31.80
C HIS A 223 67.86 38.24 -32.11
N ALA A 224 67.65 37.90 -33.39
CA ALA A 224 67.01 36.65 -33.79
C ALA A 224 67.79 35.38 -33.37
N LEU A 225 69.09 35.49 -33.07
CA LEU A 225 69.95 34.37 -32.65
C LEU A 225 70.14 34.26 -31.13
N PHE A 226 69.82 35.29 -30.35
CA PHE A 226 70.17 35.36 -28.92
C PHE A 226 69.00 35.64 -27.98
N ASP A 227 67.86 36.12 -28.49
CA ASP A 227 66.70 36.43 -27.68
C ASP A 227 65.43 35.79 -28.26
N THR A 228 65.39 34.46 -28.18
CA THR A 228 64.13 33.72 -28.13
C THR A 228 63.70 33.62 -26.66
N PRO A 229 62.85 34.52 -26.14
CA PRO A 229 62.00 34.14 -25.02
C PRO A 229 61.20 32.90 -25.43
N MET A 230 60.70 32.14 -24.46
CA MET A 230 59.98 30.88 -24.72
C MET A 230 58.67 31.14 -25.47
N VAL A 231 58.74 31.32 -26.79
CA VAL A 231 57.60 31.48 -27.70
C VAL A 231 56.87 30.15 -27.72
N ILE A 232 55.86 30.03 -26.87
CA ILE A 232 54.95 28.89 -26.87
C ILE A 232 54.32 28.85 -28.26
N SER A 233 54.69 27.85 -29.07
CA SER A 233 54.16 27.71 -30.43
C SER A 233 52.64 27.73 -30.37
N ARG A 234 52.01 28.42 -31.33
CA ARG A 234 50.55 28.47 -31.44
C ARG A 234 49.93 27.07 -31.52
N GLU A 235 50.65 26.11 -32.09
CA GLU A 235 50.28 24.68 -32.09
C GLU A 235 50.20 24.11 -30.67
N PHE A 236 51.18 24.42 -29.80
CA PHE A 236 51.19 24.00 -28.39
C PHE A 236 50.04 24.65 -27.60
N CYS A 237 49.75 25.94 -27.82
CA CYS A 237 48.60 26.61 -27.19
C CYS A 237 47.27 25.92 -27.53
N VAL A 238 47.08 25.56 -28.81
CA VAL A 238 45.88 24.86 -29.31
C VAL A 238 45.82 23.41 -28.80
N ILE A 239 46.95 22.70 -28.76
CA ILE A 239 47.02 21.33 -28.23
C ILE A 239 46.67 21.32 -26.73
N MET A 240 47.25 22.22 -25.92
CA MET A 240 46.94 22.29 -24.49
C MET A 240 45.48 22.67 -24.22
N TYR A 241 44.93 23.64 -24.96
CA TYR A 241 43.50 23.97 -24.87
C TYR A 241 42.61 22.76 -25.23
N SER A 242 42.98 22.01 -26.26
CA SER A 242 42.25 20.80 -26.67
C SER A 242 42.30 19.70 -25.60
N ILE A 243 43.45 19.48 -24.97
CA ILE A 243 43.61 18.52 -23.86
C ILE A 243 42.75 18.93 -22.65
N ILE A 244 42.74 20.20 -22.28
CA ILE A 244 41.92 20.72 -21.18
C ILE A 244 40.42 20.50 -21.46
N ASN A 245 39.96 20.77 -22.69
CA ASN A 245 38.56 20.55 -23.08
C ASN A 245 38.16 19.06 -23.07
N ILE A 246 39.03 18.17 -23.57
CA ILE A 246 38.78 16.72 -23.53
C ILE A 246 38.72 16.21 -22.08
N ALA A 247 39.65 16.65 -21.22
CA ALA A 247 39.65 16.31 -19.81
C ALA A 247 38.39 16.81 -19.09
N MET A 248 37.98 18.06 -19.36
CA MET A 248 36.74 18.65 -18.84
C MET A 248 35.50 17.86 -19.25
N LEU A 249 35.40 17.42 -20.51
CA LEU A 249 34.29 16.61 -21.01
C LEU A 249 34.19 15.27 -20.26
N VAL A 250 35.32 14.57 -20.08
CA VAL A 250 35.39 13.30 -19.33
C VAL A 250 35.00 13.51 -17.86
N VAL A 251 35.50 14.57 -17.22
CA VAL A 251 35.17 14.91 -15.82
C VAL A 251 33.69 15.27 -15.66
N ILE A 252 33.09 16.00 -16.62
CA ILE A 252 31.65 16.28 -16.65
C ILE A 252 30.83 14.99 -16.75
N PHE A 253 31.23 14.04 -17.60
CA PHE A 253 30.54 12.76 -17.73
C PHE A 253 30.58 11.96 -16.41
N ILE A 254 31.77 11.88 -15.77
CA ILE A 254 31.94 11.22 -14.45
C ILE A 254 31.05 11.90 -13.39
N ARG A 255 31.07 13.23 -13.31
CA ARG A 255 30.23 14.01 -12.38
C ARG A 255 28.74 13.71 -12.59
N CYS A 256 28.27 13.69 -13.84
CA CYS A 256 26.87 13.40 -14.17
C CYS A 256 26.49 11.95 -13.79
N ALA A 257 27.34 10.97 -14.09
CA ALA A 257 27.12 9.57 -13.71
C ALA A 257 27.01 9.42 -12.18
N MET A 258 27.95 9.99 -11.41
CA MET A 258 27.93 9.92 -9.95
C MET A 258 26.75 10.67 -9.32
N PHE A 259 26.36 11.82 -9.89
CA PHE A 259 25.18 12.56 -9.45
C PHE A 259 23.91 11.70 -9.57
N VAL A 260 23.72 11.02 -10.72
CA VAL A 260 22.61 10.07 -10.92
C VAL A 260 22.71 8.88 -9.96
N SER A 261 23.90 8.31 -9.73
CA SER A 261 24.08 7.21 -8.77
C SER A 261 23.69 7.58 -7.33
N VAL A 262 24.03 8.79 -6.87
CA VAL A 262 23.69 9.27 -5.51
C VAL A 262 22.18 9.56 -5.39
N LEU A 263 21.55 10.16 -6.41
CA LEU A 263 20.10 10.37 -6.42
C LEU A 263 19.31 9.05 -6.46
N MET A 264 19.74 8.09 -7.28
CA MET A 264 19.09 6.77 -7.34
C MET A 264 19.24 6.03 -6.01
N SER A 265 20.40 6.13 -5.37
CA SER A 265 20.65 5.58 -4.04
C SER A 265 19.77 6.25 -2.98
N ALA A 266 19.54 7.56 -3.05
CA ALA A 266 18.63 8.28 -2.17
C ALA A 266 17.17 7.80 -2.32
N SER A 267 16.67 7.66 -3.54
CA SER A 267 15.33 7.14 -3.82
C SER A 267 15.15 5.70 -3.30
N ILE A 268 16.08 4.79 -3.64
CA ILE A 268 16.03 3.39 -3.19
C ILE A 268 16.07 3.30 -1.66
N ASN A 269 16.95 4.04 -0.99
CA ASN A 269 17.07 4.00 0.47
C ASN A 269 15.83 4.61 1.15
N LEU A 270 15.27 5.70 0.63
CA LEU A 270 14.04 6.30 1.15
C LEU A 270 12.83 5.37 0.98
N HIS A 271 12.67 4.77 -0.21
CA HIS A 271 11.65 3.77 -0.50
C HIS A 271 11.77 2.57 0.45
N ASN A 272 12.96 1.99 0.59
CA ASN A 272 13.18 0.83 1.45
C ASN A 272 12.93 1.16 2.93
N ASN A 273 13.28 2.36 3.40
CA ASN A 273 12.95 2.81 4.75
C ASN A 273 11.44 2.97 4.95
N MET A 274 10.72 3.57 3.99
CA MET A 274 9.27 3.72 4.06
C MET A 274 8.54 2.37 4.01
N PHE A 275 8.98 1.45 3.14
CA PHE A 275 8.47 0.08 3.05
C PHE A 275 8.72 -0.71 4.33
N ASN A 276 9.93 -0.65 4.91
CA ASN A 276 10.26 -1.29 6.18
C ASN A 276 9.47 -0.71 7.37
N ALA A 277 9.15 0.58 7.36
CA ALA A 277 8.31 1.20 8.38
C ALA A 277 6.84 0.73 8.26
N ILE A 278 6.30 0.68 7.05
CA ILE A 278 4.88 0.34 6.80
C ILE A 278 4.63 -1.16 6.98
N THR A 279 5.54 -2.04 6.53
CA THR A 279 5.44 -3.50 6.77
C THR A 279 5.56 -3.89 8.25
N ARG A 280 6.14 -3.00 9.09
CA ARG A 280 6.17 -3.12 10.56
C ARG A 280 5.06 -2.30 11.26
N GLY A 281 4.18 -1.66 10.50
CA GLY A 281 3.05 -0.90 11.00
C GLY A 281 2.01 -1.80 11.66
N THR A 282 1.42 -1.34 12.77
CA THR A 282 0.34 -2.05 13.45
C THR A 282 -0.98 -1.89 12.70
N MET A 283 -1.93 -2.81 12.88
CA MET A 283 -3.26 -2.72 12.24
C MET A 283 -4.00 -1.41 12.58
N TYR A 284 -3.70 -0.80 13.72
CA TYR A 284 -4.19 0.54 14.09
C TYR A 284 -3.80 1.61 13.06
N PHE A 285 -2.54 1.62 12.59
CA PHE A 285 -2.08 2.56 11.56
C PHE A 285 -2.91 2.45 10.27
N PHE A 286 -3.19 1.23 9.82
CA PHE A 286 -3.98 0.96 8.61
C PHE A 286 -5.48 1.23 8.78
N ASN A 287 -6.02 1.12 10.00
CA ASN A 287 -7.40 1.50 10.30
C ASN A 287 -7.59 3.01 10.40
N THR A 288 -6.56 3.77 10.83
CA THR A 288 -6.61 5.25 10.90
C THR A 288 -6.24 5.92 9.57
N ASN A 289 -5.43 5.29 8.72
CA ASN A 289 -4.94 5.86 7.47
C ASN A 289 -5.52 5.12 6.25
N GLN A 290 -6.39 5.79 5.51
CA GLN A 290 -6.97 5.30 4.25
C GLN A 290 -5.87 4.77 3.30
N SER A 291 -6.08 3.56 2.75
CA SER A 291 -5.12 2.88 1.86
C SER A 291 -4.72 3.72 0.64
N GLY A 292 -5.63 4.52 0.10
CA GLY A 292 -5.35 5.45 -1.01
C GLY A 292 -4.31 6.53 -0.69
N ARG A 293 -4.21 6.99 0.57
CA ARG A 293 -3.17 7.94 1.00
C ARG A 293 -1.80 7.28 0.98
N ILE A 294 -1.71 6.07 1.56
CA ILE A 294 -0.48 5.26 1.58
C ILE A 294 -0.02 4.97 0.13
N LEU A 295 -0.94 4.57 -0.74
CA LEU A 295 -0.66 4.33 -2.16
C LEU A 295 -0.15 5.59 -2.87
N ASN A 296 -0.74 6.77 -2.65
CA ASN A 296 -0.26 8.02 -3.24
C ASN A 296 1.18 8.35 -2.80
N ARG A 297 1.57 8.09 -1.55
CA ARG A 297 2.95 8.29 -1.09
C ARG A 297 3.95 7.40 -1.82
N PHE A 298 3.59 6.15 -2.13
CA PHE A 298 4.45 5.26 -2.93
C PHE A 298 4.45 5.57 -4.43
N ALA A 299 3.33 6.03 -4.99
CA ALA A 299 3.14 6.15 -6.45
C ALA A 299 3.42 7.54 -7.03
N LYS A 300 3.66 8.56 -6.19
CA LYS A 300 3.78 9.97 -6.62
C LYS A 300 4.85 10.79 -5.91
N ASP A 301 5.18 10.45 -4.67
CA ASP A 301 6.14 11.21 -3.84
C ASP A 301 7.54 10.55 -3.77
N ILE A 302 7.76 9.44 -4.48
CA ILE A 302 9.01 8.67 -4.63
C ILE A 302 9.43 8.63 -6.11
#